data_AF-A0A973HZF9-F1
#
_entry.id   AF-A0A973HZF9-F1
#
_cell.length_a   1.000
_cell.length_b   1.000
_cell.length_c   1.000
_cell.angle_alpha   90.00
_cell.angle_beta   90.00
_cell.angle_gamma   90.00
#
_symmetry.space_group_name_H-M   'P 1'
#
loop_
_entity.id
_entity.type
_entity.pdbx_description
1 polymer ?
#
loop_
_entity_poly.entity_id
_entity_poly.type
_entity_poly.pdbx_seq_one_letter_code
_entity_poly.pdbx_strand_id
1 'polypeptide(L)'
;MEAPTLELTRDNFNSIFFQTFIKTKVQTEIPILRCAVPLPKAQKFKAKLITGAIFIIACHLVWKTQSGAGAIAAVIITYLSYFLVQMFIANKRYFIHESPLCEIKINQEQVYLPALLFDDRKPRTIKREDLLNVEAVWNFTRTKSGYDINDPQPRRAYLFSVIFKTRYGDSIPLNDWSLEHPELFKTLVEYDYPVTMIRTAKRGSPITVHIKWFFLFTFICTLIYSLIKYVI
;
A
#
# COMPACT_ATOMS: atom_id res chain seq x y z
N MET A 1 19.49 -13.77 8.20
CA MET A 1 18.49 -14.78 7.82
C MET A 1 17.81 -14.29 6.57
N GLU A 2 17.94 -15.03 5.48
CA GLU A 2 17.24 -14.74 4.23
C GLU A 2 15.72 -14.84 4.46
N ALA A 3 14.97 -13.96 3.79
CA ALA A 3 13.52 -13.95 3.86
C ALA A 3 12.99 -15.25 3.22
N PRO A 4 12.08 -16.01 3.88
CA PRO A 4 11.52 -17.21 3.28
C PRO A 4 10.81 -16.86 1.96
N THR A 5 11.21 -17.52 0.88
CA THR A 5 10.60 -17.39 -0.46
C THR A 5 9.79 -18.63 -0.79
N LEU A 6 8.66 -18.43 -1.47
CA LEU A 6 7.78 -19.50 -1.92
C LEU A 6 7.30 -19.18 -3.35
N GLU A 7 7.36 -20.15 -4.24
CA GLU A 7 6.70 -20.03 -5.55
C GLU A 7 5.20 -20.22 -5.40
N LEU A 8 4.41 -19.30 -5.95
CA LEU A 8 2.95 -19.40 -5.93
C LEU A 8 2.48 -20.27 -7.09
N THR A 9 1.73 -21.31 -6.78
CA THR A 9 1.17 -22.28 -7.74
C THR A 9 -0.33 -22.42 -7.51
N ARG A 10 -1.02 -23.11 -8.43
CA ARG A 10 -2.47 -23.38 -8.29
C ARG A 10 -2.77 -24.14 -7.01
N ASP A 11 -1.87 -25.05 -6.63
CA ASP A 11 -2.05 -25.95 -5.49
C ASP A 11 -1.92 -25.23 -4.14
N ASN A 12 -1.01 -24.25 -4.05
CA ASN A 12 -0.79 -23.48 -2.82
C ASN A 12 -1.49 -22.12 -2.80
N PHE A 13 -2.13 -21.70 -3.90
CA PHE A 13 -2.86 -20.43 -3.96
C PHE A 13 -3.89 -20.30 -2.83
N ASN A 14 -4.71 -21.34 -2.63
CA ASN A 14 -5.79 -21.33 -1.65
C ASN A 14 -5.31 -21.37 -0.20
N SER A 15 -4.08 -21.85 0.06
CA SER A 15 -3.51 -21.84 1.41
C SER A 15 -2.96 -20.47 1.80
N ILE A 16 -2.71 -19.59 0.82
CA ILE A 16 -2.18 -18.24 1.02
C ILE A 16 -3.28 -17.18 0.91
N PHE A 17 -4.16 -17.29 -0.08
CA PHE A 17 -5.26 -16.37 -0.32
C PHE A 17 -6.59 -17.04 0.03
N PHE A 18 -7.29 -16.48 1.01
CA PHE A 18 -8.54 -17.03 1.51
C PHE A 18 -9.70 -16.83 0.51
N GLN A 19 -10.36 -17.93 0.13
CA GLN A 19 -11.32 -17.97 -0.98
C GLN A 19 -12.60 -17.15 -0.79
N THR A 20 -13.06 -16.90 0.44
CA THR A 20 -14.41 -16.33 0.67
C THR A 20 -14.62 -14.94 0.07
N PHE A 21 -13.54 -14.23 -0.27
CA PHE A 21 -13.60 -12.91 -0.89
C PHE A 21 -13.10 -12.87 -2.34
N ILE A 22 -12.72 -14.01 -2.93
CA ILE A 22 -12.14 -14.07 -4.27
C ILE A 22 -13.25 -14.34 -5.29
N LYS A 23 -13.28 -13.56 -6.37
CA LYS A 23 -14.22 -13.85 -7.46
C LYS A 23 -13.94 -15.23 -8.05
N THR A 24 -15.00 -16.00 -8.30
CA THR A 24 -14.88 -17.39 -8.80
C THR A 24 -14.28 -17.47 -10.20
N LYS A 25 -14.48 -16.45 -11.04
CA LYS A 25 -13.87 -16.36 -12.37
C LYS A 25 -12.55 -15.58 -12.35
N VAL A 26 -11.64 -15.96 -13.23
CA VAL A 26 -10.42 -15.21 -13.56
C VAL A 26 -10.79 -13.79 -13.98
N GLN A 27 -10.07 -12.82 -13.44
CA GLN A 27 -10.16 -11.43 -13.88
C GLN A 27 -8.96 -11.10 -14.75
N THR A 28 -9.20 -10.95 -16.05
CA THR A 28 -8.17 -10.59 -17.01
C THR A 28 -7.78 -9.11 -16.93
N GLU A 29 -8.62 -8.28 -16.32
CA GLU A 29 -8.39 -6.85 -16.13
C GLU A 29 -8.38 -6.55 -14.62
N ILE A 30 -7.23 -6.10 -14.12
CA ILE A 30 -7.03 -5.80 -12.70
C ILE A 30 -6.89 -4.28 -12.55
N PRO A 31 -7.85 -3.60 -11.91
CA PRO A 31 -7.79 -2.16 -11.72
C PRO A 31 -6.68 -1.78 -10.74
N ILE A 32 -6.03 -0.65 -11.02
CA ILE A 32 -5.03 -0.01 -10.17
C ILE A 32 -5.60 1.29 -9.62
N LEU A 33 -5.64 1.40 -8.30
CA LEU A 33 -6.00 2.64 -7.63
C LEU A 33 -4.82 3.62 -7.64
N ARG A 34 -4.80 4.53 -8.62
CA ARG A 34 -3.74 5.54 -8.83
C ARG A 34 -3.33 6.29 -7.56
N CYS A 35 -4.31 6.68 -6.73
CA CYS A 35 -4.04 7.48 -5.53
C CYS A 35 -3.38 6.67 -4.40
N ALA A 36 -3.35 5.35 -4.50
CA ALA A 36 -2.68 4.46 -3.55
C ALA A 36 -1.29 4.00 -4.01
N VAL A 37 -0.87 4.33 -5.24
CA VAL A 37 0.46 3.98 -5.77
C VAL A 37 1.56 4.65 -4.93
N PRO A 38 2.59 3.91 -4.50
CA PRO A 38 3.66 4.47 -3.66
C PRO A 38 4.41 5.64 -4.30
N LEU A 39 4.29 6.81 -3.70
CA LEU A 39 5.02 8.01 -4.13
C LEU A 39 6.55 7.86 -4.04
N PRO A 40 7.33 8.47 -4.95
CA PRO A 40 8.77 8.58 -4.80
C PRO A 40 9.16 9.49 -3.62
N LYS A 41 10.43 9.41 -3.19
CA LYS A 41 10.91 10.08 -1.96
C LYS A 41 10.67 11.59 -1.97
N ALA A 42 10.92 12.27 -3.09
CA ALA A 42 10.74 13.73 -3.20
C ALA A 42 9.27 14.16 -3.02
N GLN A 43 8.33 13.41 -3.58
CA GLN A 43 6.89 13.68 -3.50
C GLN A 43 6.35 13.34 -2.11
N LYS A 44 6.87 12.28 -1.47
CA LYS A 44 6.61 11.98 -0.05
C LYS A 44 7.08 13.11 0.85
N PHE A 45 8.26 13.70 0.57
CA PHE A 45 8.75 14.85 1.32
C PHE A 45 7.84 16.08 1.13
N LYS A 46 7.41 16.36 -0.11
CA LYS A 46 6.44 17.43 -0.39
C LYS A 46 5.13 17.24 0.39
N ALA A 47 4.59 16.01 0.43
CA ALA A 47 3.40 15.72 1.22
C ALA A 47 3.61 16.02 2.72
N LYS A 48 4.76 15.58 3.28
CA LYS A 48 5.12 15.86 4.67
C LYS A 48 5.25 17.36 4.97
N LEU A 49 5.84 18.15 4.07
CA LEU A 49 5.95 19.60 4.24
C LEU A 49 4.57 20.27 4.29
N ILE A 50 3.66 19.92 3.38
CA ILE A 50 2.30 20.46 3.35
C ILE A 50 1.54 20.08 4.64
N THR A 51 1.63 18.82 5.05
CA THR A 51 1.04 18.37 6.32
C THR A 51 1.66 19.07 7.53
N GLY A 52 2.97 19.33 7.52
CA GLY A 52 3.64 20.09 8.57
C GLY A 52 3.10 21.51 8.71
N ALA A 53 2.81 22.19 7.60
CA ALA A 53 2.17 23.50 7.64
C ALA A 53 0.75 23.44 8.23
N ILE A 54 -0.06 22.44 7.83
CA ILE A 54 -1.40 22.21 8.39
C ILE A 54 -1.32 21.94 9.90
N PHE A 55 -0.33 21.16 10.33
CA PHE A 55 -0.10 20.87 11.74
C PHE A 55 0.20 22.14 12.55
N ILE A 56 1.07 23.02 12.06
CA ILE A 56 1.39 24.29 12.73
C ILE A 56 0.13 25.15 12.92
N ILE A 57 -0.71 25.24 11.87
CA ILE A 57 -1.99 25.96 11.94
C ILE A 57 -2.92 25.32 12.98
N ALA A 58 -2.99 23.99 13.01
CA ALA A 58 -3.81 23.26 13.96
C ALA A 58 -3.33 23.48 15.41
N CYS A 59 -2.01 23.44 15.68
CA CYS A 59 -1.44 23.78 16.97
C CYS A 59 -1.78 25.21 17.40
N HIS A 60 -1.70 26.18 16.49
CA HIS A 60 -2.06 27.57 16.79
C HIS A 60 -3.54 27.72 17.16
N LEU A 61 -4.45 26.99 16.49
CA LEU A 61 -5.87 26.97 16.84
C LEU A 61 -6.12 26.34 18.21
N VAL A 62 -5.41 25.26 18.55
CA VAL A 62 -5.49 24.63 19.88
C VAL A 62 -5.02 25.60 20.97
N TRP A 63 -3.90 26.29 20.73
CA TRP A 63 -3.39 27.30 21.65
C TRP A 63 -4.41 28.42 21.91
N LYS A 64 -5.05 28.93 20.85
CA LYS A 64 -6.06 30.00 20.96
C LYS A 64 -7.34 29.54 21.65
N THR A 65 -7.77 28.32 21.41
CA THR A 65 -9.05 27.80 21.94
C THR A 65 -8.91 27.19 23.34
N GLN A 66 -7.69 26.83 23.76
CA GLN A 66 -7.40 26.15 25.03
C GLN A 66 -8.31 24.94 25.31
N SER A 67 -8.84 24.31 24.26
CA SER A 67 -9.86 23.28 24.35
C SER A 67 -9.29 21.91 24.03
N GLY A 68 -9.54 20.95 24.93
CA GLY A 68 -9.19 19.53 24.69
C GLY A 68 -9.91 18.95 23.47
N ALA A 69 -11.15 19.36 23.21
CA ALA A 69 -11.88 18.96 21.99
C ALA A 69 -11.23 19.55 20.73
N GLY A 70 -10.73 20.78 20.80
CA GLY A 70 -9.95 21.42 19.73
C GLY A 70 -8.66 20.65 19.43
N ALA A 71 -7.97 20.15 20.46
CA ALA A 71 -6.77 19.33 20.30
C ALA A 71 -7.07 18.00 19.58
N ILE A 72 -8.14 17.32 19.96
CA ILE A 72 -8.56 16.06 19.31
C ILE A 72 -8.91 16.31 17.84
N ALA A 73 -9.69 17.37 17.55
CA ALA A 73 -10.05 17.74 16.18
C ALA A 73 -8.80 18.07 15.33
N ALA A 74 -7.83 18.80 15.89
CA ALA A 74 -6.55 19.10 15.25
C ALA A 74 -5.78 17.84 14.87
N VAL A 75 -5.76 16.80 15.73
CA VAL A 75 -5.10 15.53 15.43
C VAL A 75 -5.76 14.86 14.21
N ILE A 76 -7.09 14.74 14.25
CA ILE A 76 -7.87 14.07 13.21
C ILE A 76 -7.70 14.78 11.87
N ILE A 77 -7.83 16.12 11.86
CA ILE A 77 -7.68 16.92 10.64
C ILE A 77 -6.26 16.79 10.09
N THR A 78 -5.23 16.90 10.93
CA THR A 78 -3.82 16.80 10.47
C THR A 78 -3.53 15.44 9.87
N TYR A 79 -4.03 14.37 10.52
CA TYR A 79 -3.88 13.00 10.05
C TYR A 79 -4.59 12.76 8.71
N LEU A 80 -5.86 13.13 8.62
CA LEU A 80 -6.63 13.00 7.39
C LEU A 80 -6.01 13.84 6.26
N SER A 81 -5.53 15.04 6.58
CA SER A 81 -4.85 15.92 5.63
C SER A 81 -3.61 15.26 5.02
N TYR A 82 -2.82 14.54 5.81
CA TYR A 82 -1.68 13.79 5.26
C TYR A 82 -2.11 12.77 4.20
N PHE A 83 -3.15 11.98 4.51
CA PHE A 83 -3.65 10.98 3.57
C PHE A 83 -4.23 11.62 2.30
N LEU A 84 -5.06 12.67 2.46
CA LEU A 84 -5.63 13.42 1.34
C LEU A 84 -4.56 14.06 0.46
N VAL A 85 -3.55 14.68 1.05
CA VAL A 85 -2.43 15.29 0.31
C VAL A 85 -1.63 14.22 -0.43
N GLN A 86 -1.37 13.07 0.18
CA GLN A 86 -0.71 11.96 -0.50
C GLN A 86 -1.52 11.45 -1.68
N MET A 87 -2.82 11.19 -1.49
CA MET A 87 -3.71 10.75 -2.56
C MET A 87 -3.77 11.77 -3.69
N PHE A 88 -3.85 13.06 -3.38
CA PHE A 88 -3.89 14.12 -4.37
C PHE A 88 -2.59 14.19 -5.19
N ILE A 89 -1.43 14.15 -4.51
CA ILE A 89 -0.13 14.17 -5.18
C ILE A 89 0.05 12.90 -6.03
N ALA A 90 -0.34 11.74 -5.53
CA ALA A 90 -0.28 10.47 -6.25
C ALA A 90 -1.17 10.50 -7.50
N ASN A 91 -2.44 10.88 -7.35
CA ASN A 91 -3.36 10.98 -8.48
C ASN A 91 -2.82 11.96 -9.54
N LYS A 92 -2.31 13.14 -9.14
CA LYS A 92 -1.72 14.11 -10.08
C LYS A 92 -0.45 13.58 -10.76
N ARG A 93 0.40 12.84 -10.04
CA ARG A 93 1.69 12.33 -10.56
C ARG A 93 1.53 11.16 -11.52
N TYR A 94 0.57 10.28 -11.23
CA TYR A 94 0.31 9.03 -11.97
C TYR A 94 -0.82 9.16 -12.99
N PHE A 95 -1.47 10.32 -13.08
CA PHE A 95 -2.33 10.65 -14.20
C PHE A 95 -1.48 10.97 -15.43
N ILE A 96 -1.57 10.11 -16.45
CA ILE A 96 -0.86 10.23 -17.72
C ILE A 96 -1.94 10.44 -18.78
N HIS A 97 -2.04 11.66 -19.31
CA HIS A 97 -3.14 12.05 -20.20
C HIS A 97 -3.19 11.20 -21.48
N GLU A 98 -2.01 10.88 -22.03
CA GLU A 98 -1.84 10.05 -23.23
C GLU A 98 -2.10 8.56 -22.99
N SER A 99 -2.13 8.12 -21.73
CA SER A 99 -2.35 6.71 -21.36
C SER A 99 -3.20 6.64 -20.08
N PRO A 100 -4.52 6.90 -20.19
CA PRO A 100 -5.40 7.00 -19.03
C PRO A 100 -5.74 5.63 -18.40
N LEU A 101 -5.43 4.54 -19.11
CA LEU A 101 -5.63 3.17 -18.65
C LEU A 101 -4.85 2.93 -17.35
N CYS A 102 -5.58 2.50 -16.32
CA CYS A 102 -5.03 2.23 -14.99
C CYS A 102 -5.32 0.78 -14.60
N GLU A 103 -5.20 -0.12 -15.56
CA GLU A 103 -5.54 -1.53 -15.39
C GLU A 103 -4.39 -2.38 -15.92
N ILE A 104 -4.09 -3.46 -15.20
CA ILE A 104 -3.21 -4.51 -15.69
C ILE A 104 -4.07 -5.48 -16.48
N LYS A 105 -3.71 -5.75 -17.74
CA LYS A 105 -4.41 -6.76 -18.54
C LYS A 105 -3.54 -8.00 -18.69
N ILE A 106 -4.08 -9.15 -18.32
CA ILE A 106 -3.36 -10.42 -18.33
C ILE A 106 -4.16 -11.39 -19.20
N ASN A 107 -3.47 -12.01 -20.16
CA ASN A 107 -3.96 -13.16 -20.88
C ASN A 107 -2.87 -14.26 -20.89
N GLN A 108 -3.08 -15.36 -21.60
CA GLN A 108 -2.15 -16.50 -21.61
C GLN A 108 -0.78 -16.23 -22.26
N GLU A 109 -0.68 -15.21 -23.12
CA GLU A 109 0.49 -14.93 -23.97
C GLU A 109 1.24 -13.65 -23.59
N GLN A 110 0.54 -12.68 -23.02
CA GLN A 110 1.05 -11.35 -22.75
C GLN A 110 0.40 -10.69 -21.51
N VAL A 111 1.16 -9.76 -20.93
CA VAL A 111 0.75 -8.89 -19.85
C VAL A 111 0.91 -7.44 -20.28
N TYR A 112 -0.20 -6.71 -20.30
CA TYR A 112 -0.20 -5.26 -20.42
C TYR A 112 -0.02 -4.62 -19.05
N LEU A 113 1.05 -3.83 -18.92
CA LEU A 113 1.35 -3.01 -17.76
C LEU A 113 1.13 -1.53 -18.10
N PRO A 114 0.25 -0.82 -17.37
CA PRO A 114 -0.06 0.58 -17.67
C PRO A 114 1.12 1.50 -17.39
N ALA A 115 1.12 2.65 -18.05
CA ALA A 115 2.21 3.62 -18.03
C ALA A 115 2.59 4.13 -16.62
N LEU A 116 1.63 4.14 -15.69
CA LEU A 116 1.84 4.56 -14.30
C LEU A 116 2.83 3.66 -13.53
N LEU A 117 3.11 2.46 -14.04
CA LEU A 117 4.02 1.49 -13.45
C LEU A 117 5.48 1.70 -13.80
N PHE A 118 5.81 2.68 -14.64
CA PHE A 118 7.16 2.93 -15.10
C PHE A 118 7.56 4.39 -14.94
N ASP A 119 8.83 4.63 -14.63
CA ASP A 119 9.35 5.98 -14.45
C ASP A 119 9.38 6.78 -15.76
N ASP A 120 9.56 6.10 -16.90
CA ASP A 120 9.52 6.65 -18.26
C ASP A 120 8.10 7.01 -18.72
N ARG A 121 7.07 6.64 -17.95
CA ARG A 121 5.64 6.90 -18.21
C ARG A 121 5.15 6.32 -19.53
N LYS A 122 5.72 5.20 -19.99
CA LYS A 122 5.25 4.50 -21.18
C LYS A 122 4.57 3.17 -20.80
N PRO A 123 3.39 2.86 -21.35
CA PRO A 123 2.78 1.57 -21.13
C PRO A 123 3.58 0.48 -21.86
N ARG A 124 3.51 -0.75 -21.36
CA ARG A 124 4.25 -1.87 -21.94
C ARG A 124 3.34 -3.07 -22.09
N THR A 125 3.29 -3.65 -23.29
CA THR A 125 2.74 -4.98 -23.51
C THR A 125 3.90 -5.96 -23.55
N ILE A 126 3.96 -6.84 -22.57
CA ILE A 126 5.09 -7.73 -22.32
C ILE A 126 4.67 -9.13 -22.71
N LYS A 127 5.41 -9.76 -23.62
CA LYS A 127 5.23 -11.17 -23.92
C LYS A 127 5.58 -12.01 -22.70
N ARG A 128 4.96 -13.17 -22.56
CA ARG A 128 5.18 -14.07 -21.44
C ARG A 128 6.65 -14.41 -21.19
N GLU A 129 7.42 -14.65 -22.25
CA GLU A 129 8.87 -14.93 -22.22
C GLU A 129 9.74 -13.76 -21.72
N ASP A 130 9.21 -12.53 -21.78
CA ASP A 130 9.86 -11.32 -21.32
C ASP A 130 9.47 -10.94 -19.88
N LEU A 131 8.42 -11.57 -19.32
CA LEU A 131 8.04 -11.45 -17.91
C LEU A 131 8.80 -12.51 -17.10
N LEU A 132 9.89 -12.09 -16.48
CA LEU A 132 10.81 -12.98 -15.77
C LEU A 132 10.20 -13.49 -14.46
N ASN A 133 9.50 -12.62 -13.72
CA ASN A 133 8.88 -12.95 -12.44
C ASN A 133 7.87 -11.87 -12.01
N VAL A 134 6.93 -12.24 -11.16
CA VAL A 134 6.15 -11.30 -10.35
C VAL A 134 6.51 -11.52 -8.89
N GLU A 135 7.25 -10.57 -8.31
CA GLU A 135 7.69 -10.63 -6.92
C GLU A 135 6.68 -9.94 -6.01
N ALA A 136 6.20 -10.68 -5.02
CA ALA A 136 5.21 -10.23 -4.07
C ALA A 136 5.74 -10.34 -2.65
N VAL A 137 6.00 -9.20 -2.00
CA VAL A 137 6.41 -9.13 -0.61
C VAL A 137 5.18 -9.13 0.27
N TRP A 138 5.09 -10.09 1.20
CA TRP A 138 3.87 -10.31 1.98
C TRP A 138 4.15 -10.75 3.42
N ASN A 139 3.16 -10.63 4.29
CA ASN A 139 3.17 -11.23 5.63
C ASN A 139 1.74 -11.48 6.15
N PHE A 140 1.58 -12.40 7.09
CA PHE A 140 0.31 -12.59 7.81
C PHE A 140 0.17 -11.59 8.96
N THR A 141 -1.07 -11.22 9.30
CA THR A 141 -1.40 -10.56 10.57
C THR A 141 -1.23 -11.57 11.72
N ARG A 142 -0.04 -11.56 12.35
CA ARG A 142 0.26 -12.40 13.52
C ARG A 142 -0.71 -12.09 14.67
N THR A 143 -1.25 -13.11 15.35
CA THR A 143 -1.60 -12.96 16.79
C THR A 143 -0.37 -13.29 17.62
N LYS A 144 -0.51 -13.15 18.93
CA LYS A 144 0.52 -13.32 19.94
C LYS A 144 1.35 -14.62 19.86
N SER A 145 0.91 -15.69 19.19
CA SER A 145 1.64 -16.96 19.00
C SER A 145 2.04 -17.18 17.53
N GLY A 146 3.00 -18.08 17.28
CA GLY A 146 3.62 -18.34 15.97
C GLY A 146 2.69 -18.78 14.84
N TYR A 147 3.30 -18.97 13.66
CA TYR A 147 2.64 -19.49 12.46
C TYR A 147 2.19 -20.94 12.69
N ASP A 148 0.91 -21.24 12.47
CA ASP A 148 0.37 -22.60 12.38
C ASP A 148 -0.38 -22.70 11.05
N ILE A 149 0.08 -23.59 10.17
CA ILE A 149 -0.53 -23.86 8.87
C ILE A 149 -1.87 -24.62 9.02
N ASN A 150 -2.13 -25.17 10.21
CA ASN A 150 -3.36 -25.86 10.58
C ASN A 150 -4.34 -24.96 11.36
N ASP A 151 -4.09 -23.64 11.42
CA ASP A 151 -5.01 -22.71 12.10
C ASP A 151 -6.39 -22.77 11.42
N PRO A 152 -7.45 -23.18 12.13
CA PRO A 152 -8.80 -23.29 11.59
C PRO A 152 -9.40 -21.92 11.21
N GLN A 153 -8.76 -20.81 11.58
CA GLN A 153 -9.12 -19.45 11.18
C GLN A 153 -7.99 -18.80 10.35
N PRO A 154 -7.78 -19.24 9.10
CA PRO A 154 -6.73 -18.71 8.24
C PRO A 154 -6.89 -17.19 8.06
N ARG A 155 -5.80 -16.45 8.23
CA ARG A 155 -5.81 -14.98 8.22
C ARG A 155 -5.37 -14.42 6.90
N ARG A 156 -5.97 -13.27 6.54
CA ARG A 156 -5.68 -12.54 5.31
C ARG A 156 -4.17 -12.22 5.20
N ALA A 157 -3.54 -12.68 4.12
CA ALA A 157 -2.22 -12.24 3.73
C ALA A 157 -2.24 -10.73 3.47
N TYR A 158 -1.32 -10.00 4.09
CA TYR A 158 -1.12 -8.57 3.87
C TYR A 158 0.01 -8.39 2.86
N LEU A 159 -0.30 -7.72 1.75
CA LEU A 159 0.70 -7.43 0.72
C LEU A 159 1.42 -6.12 1.05
N PHE A 160 2.74 -6.12 0.92
CA PHE A 160 3.54 -4.91 1.12
C PHE A 160 3.98 -4.29 -0.21
N SER A 161 4.35 -5.13 -1.17
CA SER A 161 4.73 -4.69 -2.50
C SER A 161 4.57 -5.81 -3.54
N VAL A 162 4.13 -5.46 -4.75
CA VAL A 162 4.18 -6.29 -5.96
C VAL A 162 5.04 -5.60 -6.98
N ILE A 163 6.00 -6.32 -7.56
CA ILE A 163 6.91 -5.83 -8.58
C ILE A 163 6.87 -6.81 -9.76
N PHE A 164 6.64 -6.29 -10.96
CA PHE A 164 6.79 -7.04 -12.20
C PHE A 164 8.24 -6.93 -12.66
N LYS A 165 8.94 -8.06 -12.66
CA LYS A 165 10.32 -8.18 -13.13
C LYS A 165 10.30 -8.53 -14.60
N THR A 166 10.82 -7.65 -15.44
CA THR A 166 10.75 -7.79 -16.90
C THR A 166 12.14 -7.65 -17.50
N ARG A 167 12.35 -8.15 -18.71
CA ARG A 167 13.62 -7.93 -19.44
C ARG A 167 13.93 -6.45 -19.67
N TYR A 168 12.92 -5.58 -19.63
CA TYR A 168 13.03 -4.14 -19.86
C TYR A 168 13.12 -3.34 -18.55
N GLY A 169 13.38 -4.00 -17.43
CA GLY A 169 13.44 -3.42 -16.10
C GLY A 169 12.19 -3.64 -15.26
N ASP A 170 12.26 -3.19 -14.01
CA ASP A 170 11.24 -3.45 -13.00
C ASP A 170 10.11 -2.42 -13.05
N SER A 171 8.90 -2.86 -12.69
CA SER A 171 7.82 -1.93 -12.40
C SER A 171 8.03 -1.21 -11.07
N ILE A 172 7.39 -0.05 -10.93
CA ILE A 172 7.19 0.61 -9.63
C ILE A 172 6.45 -0.38 -8.70
N PRO A 173 6.88 -0.52 -7.43
CA PRO A 173 6.23 -1.43 -6.50
C PRO A 173 4.82 -0.98 -6.15
N LEU A 174 3.85 -1.87 -6.31
CA LEU A 174 2.43 -1.64 -5.96
C LEU A 174 2.11 -2.19 -4.57
N ASN A 175 1.37 -1.45 -3.75
CA ASN A 175 0.97 -1.92 -2.42
C ASN A 175 -0.44 -2.54 -2.42
N ASP A 176 -0.83 -3.13 -1.28
CA ASP A 176 -2.15 -3.76 -1.08
C ASP A 176 -3.34 -2.84 -1.35
N TRP A 177 -3.17 -1.52 -1.18
CA TRP A 177 -4.23 -0.54 -1.36
C TRP A 177 -4.37 -0.12 -2.83
N SER A 178 -3.35 -0.39 -3.64
CA SER A 178 -3.32 -0.03 -5.06
C SER A 178 -3.88 -1.12 -5.97
N LEU A 179 -4.09 -2.33 -5.48
CA LEU A 179 -4.48 -3.50 -6.28
C LEU A 179 -5.51 -4.39 -5.57
N GLU A 180 -6.41 -4.97 -6.37
CA GLU A 180 -7.16 -6.16 -5.97
C GLU A 180 -6.23 -7.38 -6.02
N HIS A 181 -5.52 -7.62 -4.91
CA HIS A 181 -4.41 -8.58 -4.87
C HIS A 181 -4.80 -10.05 -5.07
N PRO A 182 -5.90 -10.60 -4.50
CA PRO A 182 -6.24 -12.00 -4.71
C PRO A 182 -6.55 -12.31 -6.17
N GLU A 183 -7.26 -11.41 -6.84
CA GLU A 183 -7.64 -11.49 -8.24
C GLU A 183 -6.42 -11.51 -9.15
N LEU A 184 -5.47 -10.60 -8.92
CA LEU A 184 -4.22 -10.54 -9.67
C LEU A 184 -3.47 -11.88 -9.61
N PHE A 185 -3.24 -12.38 -8.40
CA PHE A 185 -2.47 -13.61 -8.21
C PHE A 185 -3.21 -14.84 -8.72
N LYS A 186 -4.54 -14.89 -8.59
CA LYS A 186 -5.35 -15.95 -9.17
C LYS A 186 -5.17 -16.00 -10.68
N THR A 187 -5.30 -14.86 -11.36
CA THR A 187 -5.14 -14.78 -12.82
C THR A 187 -3.73 -15.15 -13.26
N LEU A 188 -2.69 -14.67 -12.57
CA LEU A 188 -1.30 -15.00 -12.88
C LEU A 188 -1.04 -16.51 -12.79
N VAL A 189 -1.51 -17.13 -11.71
CA VAL A 189 -1.33 -18.56 -11.45
C VAL A 189 -2.19 -19.43 -12.39
N GLU A 190 -3.41 -19.01 -12.70
CA GLU A 190 -4.25 -19.72 -13.68
C GLU A 190 -3.65 -19.70 -15.09
N TYR A 191 -2.94 -18.63 -15.47
CA TYR A 191 -2.23 -18.54 -16.74
C TYR A 191 -0.76 -18.97 -16.69
N ASP A 192 -0.33 -19.64 -15.61
CA ASP A 192 1.01 -20.20 -15.44
C ASP A 192 2.14 -19.15 -15.58
N TYR A 193 1.92 -17.93 -15.08
CA TYR A 193 2.98 -16.93 -14.95
C TYR A 193 3.84 -17.19 -13.70
N PRO A 194 5.15 -16.88 -13.77
CA PRO A 194 6.04 -17.02 -12.62
C PRO A 194 5.69 -15.99 -11.54
N VAL A 195 5.39 -16.47 -10.33
CA VAL A 195 5.08 -15.62 -9.17
C VAL A 195 5.88 -16.10 -7.97
N THR A 196 6.67 -15.20 -7.38
CA THR A 196 7.45 -15.46 -6.16
C THR A 196 6.92 -14.65 -4.99
N MET A 197 6.53 -15.36 -3.94
CA MET A 197 6.03 -14.81 -2.69
C MET A 197 7.17 -14.72 -1.67
N ILE A 198 7.61 -13.50 -1.36
CA ILE A 198 8.71 -13.21 -0.44
C ILE A 198 8.15 -12.80 0.92
N ARG A 199 8.36 -13.61 1.96
CA ARG A 199 7.84 -13.32 3.30
C ARG A 199 8.70 -12.27 4.01
N THR A 200 8.08 -11.17 4.45
CA THR A 200 8.78 -10.15 5.24
C THR A 200 8.55 -10.31 6.74
N ALA A 201 9.55 -9.91 7.55
CA ALA A 201 9.40 -9.79 9.00
C ALA A 201 8.60 -8.54 9.43
N LYS A 202 8.29 -7.62 8.51
CA LYS A 202 7.50 -6.42 8.81
C LYS A 202 6.13 -6.83 9.36
N ARG A 203 5.85 -6.40 10.59
CA ARG A 203 4.58 -6.68 11.28
C ARG A 203 3.60 -5.54 11.05
N GLY A 204 2.36 -5.92 10.77
CA GLY A 204 1.21 -5.03 10.81
C GLY A 204 0.94 -4.30 9.51
N SER A 205 -0.34 -3.93 9.35
CA SER A 205 -0.79 -2.92 8.40
C SER A 205 0.03 -1.64 8.61
N PRO A 206 0.31 -0.85 7.54
CA PRO A 206 0.88 0.50 7.65
C PRO A 206 0.23 1.37 8.74
N ILE A 207 -1.03 1.08 9.10
CA ILE A 207 -1.80 1.64 10.22
C ILE A 207 -1.03 1.63 11.55
N THR A 208 -0.19 0.62 11.83
CA THR A 208 0.57 0.58 13.10
C THR A 208 1.62 1.69 13.22
N VAL A 209 2.18 2.15 12.10
CA VAL A 209 3.05 3.34 12.09
C VAL A 209 2.22 4.59 12.35
N HIS A 210 1.02 4.66 11.77
CA HIS A 210 0.08 5.77 11.97
C HIS A 210 -0.42 5.88 13.41
N ILE A 211 -0.71 4.76 14.08
CA ILE A 211 -1.11 4.71 15.49
C ILE A 211 0.00 5.28 16.38
N LYS A 212 1.27 4.97 16.11
CA LYS A 212 2.40 5.52 16.89
C LYS A 212 2.49 7.05 16.79
N TRP A 213 2.31 7.59 15.58
CA TRP A 213 2.29 9.04 15.37
C TRP A 213 1.07 9.70 16.02
N PHE A 214 -0.09 9.06 15.98
CA PHE A 214 -1.29 9.53 16.68
C PHE A 214 -1.05 9.67 18.18
N PHE A 215 -0.51 8.64 18.84
CA PHE A 215 -0.21 8.71 20.28
C PHE A 215 0.83 9.77 20.62
N LEU A 216 1.89 9.89 19.81
CA LEU A 216 2.90 10.93 20.01
C LEU A 216 2.29 12.33 19.91
N PHE A 217 1.41 12.55 18.94
CA PHE A 217 0.73 13.83 18.74
C PHE A 217 -0.19 14.17 19.92
N THR A 218 -1.03 13.23 20.33
CA THR A 218 -1.91 13.40 21.49
C THR A 218 -1.08 13.71 22.73
N PHE A 219 0.05 13.03 22.94
CA PHE A 219 0.96 13.30 24.04
C PHE A 219 1.51 14.74 23.99
N ILE A 220 2.00 15.20 22.83
CA ILE A 220 2.50 16.57 22.65
C ILE A 220 1.40 17.60 22.94
N CYS A 221 0.20 17.42 22.42
CA CYS A 221 -0.93 18.31 22.67
C CYS A 221 -1.33 18.36 24.15
N THR A 222 -1.38 17.22 24.83
CA THR A 222 -1.67 17.14 26.27
C THR A 222 -0.57 17.78 27.11
N LEU A 223 0.69 17.61 26.71
CA LEU A 223 1.84 18.23 27.37
C LEU A 223 1.81 19.76 27.22
N ILE A 224 1.53 20.28 26.02
CA ILE A 224 1.35 21.72 25.78
C ILE A 224 0.19 22.26 26.63
N TYR A 225 -0.97 21.60 26.62
CA TYR A 225 -2.12 21.99 27.43
C TYR A 225 -1.78 22.05 28.94
N SER A 226 -1.08 21.03 29.43
CA SER A 226 -0.66 20.97 30.84
C SER A 226 0.30 22.10 31.18
N LEU A 227 1.30 22.37 30.34
CA LEU A 227 2.21 23.50 30.54
C LEU A 227 1.48 24.84 30.59
N ILE A 228 0.48 25.07 29.74
CA ILE A 228 -0.32 26.32 29.75
C ILE A 228 -1.10 26.45 31.07
N LYS A 229 -1.72 25.36 31.54
CA LYS A 229 -2.55 25.37 32.76
C LYS A 229 -1.74 25.60 34.04
N TYR A 230 -0.45 25.28 34.06
CA TYR A 230 0.42 25.44 35.23
C TYR A 230 1.32 26.69 35.18
N VAL A 231 1.38 27.40 34.04
CA VAL A 231 2.19 28.61 33.84
C VAL A 231 1.34 29.89 33.88
N ILE A 232 0.04 29.81 33.57
CA ILE A 232 -0.96 30.88 33.76
C ILE A 232 -1.73 30.59 35.05
#